data_AF-A0A258JNC2-F1
#
_entry.id   AF-A0A258JNC2-F1
#
_cell.length_a   1.000
_cell.length_b   1.000
_cell.length_c   1.000
_cell.angle_alpha   90.00
_cell.angle_beta   90.00
_cell.angle_gamma   90.00
#
_symmetry.space_group_name_H-M   'P 1'
#
loop_
_entity.id
_entity.type
_entity.pdbx_description
1 polymer ?
#
loop_
_entity_poly.entity_id
_entity_poly.type
_entity_poly.pdbx_seq_one_letter_code
_entity_poly.pdbx_strand_id
1 'polypeptide(L)'
;MWILIGSFLGLMIIGVPVALSLAGASLLYIVISGTAPDVVIAQRMIAGVESFPLLAVPFFILAGNLMNIAGVTGRIYSFAVALVGWMRGGLAQVNIVGSVIFSGMSGTAIADAA
;
A
#
# COMPACT_ATOMS: atom_id res chain seq x y z
N MET A 1 10.41 -24.45 -1.12
CA MET A 1 9.62 -23.64 -0.16
C MET A 1 10.41 -23.22 1.07
N TRP A 2 11.05 -24.13 1.82
CA TRP A 2 11.86 -23.77 3.00
C TRP A 2 12.99 -22.77 2.71
N ILE A 3 13.65 -22.88 1.55
CA ILE A 3 14.68 -21.94 1.10
C ILE A 3 14.12 -20.52 0.96
N LEU A 4 12.92 -20.39 0.38
CA LEU A 4 12.26 -19.09 0.19
C LEU A 4 11.91 -18.46 1.55
N ILE A 5 11.28 -19.22 2.43
CA ILE A 5 10.86 -18.72 3.75
C ILE A 5 12.08 -18.37 4.61
N GLY A 6 13.09 -19.26 4.65
CA GLY A 6 14.30 -19.06 5.44
C GLY A 6 15.13 -17.86 4.99
N SER A 7 15.33 -17.70 3.67
CA SER A 7 16.07 -16.54 3.13
C SER A 7 15.30 -15.23 3.30
N PHE A 8 13.97 -15.24 3.11
CA PHE A 8 13.14 -14.05 3.33
C PHE A 8 13.21 -13.56 4.78
N LEU A 9 12.98 -14.46 5.74
CA LEU A 9 13.06 -14.12 7.17
C LEU A 9 14.48 -13.72 7.57
N GLY A 10 15.50 -14.41 7.06
CA GLY A 10 16.91 -14.05 7.32
C GLY A 10 17.25 -12.63 6.84
N LEU A 11 16.85 -12.26 5.62
CA LEU A 11 17.07 -10.92 5.07
C LEU A 11 16.30 -9.85 5.86
N MET A 12 15.06 -10.12 6.27
CA MET A 12 14.29 -9.21 7.13
C MET A 12 14.95 -8.99 8.49
N ILE A 13 15.44 -10.06 9.15
CA ILE A 13 16.08 -9.96 10.47
C ILE A 13 17.36 -9.10 10.41
N ILE A 14 18.09 -9.16 9.30
CA ILE A 14 19.29 -8.34 9.05
C ILE A 14 18.94 -6.87 8.76
N GLY A 15 17.65 -6.52 8.66
CA GLY A 15 17.16 -5.15 8.46
C GLY A 15 17.05 -4.74 6.99
N VAL A 16 17.08 -5.70 6.05
CA VAL A 16 16.88 -5.41 4.63
C VAL A 16 15.41 -5.02 4.40
N PRO A 17 15.12 -3.97 3.61
CA PRO A 17 13.75 -3.59 3.25
C PRO A 17 12.92 -4.77 2.73
N VAL A 18 11.64 -4.83 3.11
CA VAL A 18 10.73 -5.95 2.80
C VAL A 18 10.67 -6.26 1.29
N ALA A 19 10.67 -5.23 0.45
CA ALA A 19 10.67 -5.40 -1.01
C ALA A 19 11.93 -6.12 -1.51
N LEU A 20 13.10 -5.74 -1.00
CA LEU A 20 14.38 -6.32 -1.39
C LEU A 20 14.57 -7.73 -0.82
N SER A 21 14.10 -7.98 0.40
CA SER A 21 14.13 -9.33 0.99
C SER A 21 13.23 -10.30 0.23
N LEU A 22 12.03 -9.87 -0.20
CA LEU A 22 11.13 -10.68 -1.01
C LEU A 22 11.70 -10.95 -2.42
N ALA A 23 12.27 -9.92 -3.06
CA ALA A 23 12.91 -10.06 -4.36
C ALA A 23 14.13 -11.00 -4.31
N GLY A 24 14.99 -10.82 -3.32
CA GLY A 24 16.17 -11.66 -3.12
C GLY A 24 15.82 -13.12 -2.81
N ALA A 25 14.86 -13.36 -1.91
CA ALA A 25 14.42 -14.70 -1.54
C ALA A 25 13.71 -15.44 -2.68
N SER A 26 12.89 -14.74 -3.48
CA SER A 26 12.23 -15.31 -4.65
C SER A 26 13.21 -15.63 -5.77
N LEU A 27 14.18 -14.75 -6.05
CA LEU A 27 15.26 -15.01 -7.01
C LEU A 27 16.13 -16.21 -6.58
N LEU A 28 16.57 -16.23 -5.32
CA LEU A 28 17.34 -17.36 -4.77
C LEU A 28 16.60 -18.69 -4.93
N TYR A 29 15.31 -18.69 -4.61
CA TYR A 29 14.49 -19.88 -4.77
C TYR A 29 14.44 -20.35 -6.22
N ILE A 30 14.13 -19.46 -7.16
CA ILE A 30 14.00 -19.77 -8.59
C ILE A 30 15.30 -20.34 -9.16
N VAL A 31 16.44 -19.72 -8.83
CA VAL A 31 17.77 -20.16 -9.31
C VAL A 31 18.12 -21.55 -8.80
N ILE A 32 17.79 -21.86 -7.54
CA ILE A 32 18.12 -23.16 -6.94
C ILE A 32 17.12 -24.25 -7.36
N SER A 33 15.83 -23.93 -7.48
CA SER A 33 14.79 -24.92 -7.76
C SER A 33 14.61 -25.21 -9.26
N GLY A 34 15.07 -24.33 -10.15
CA GLY A 34 14.95 -24.50 -11.61
C GLY A 34 13.49 -24.63 -12.08
N THR A 35 12.54 -24.14 -11.28
CA THR A 35 11.11 -24.50 -11.38
C THR A 35 10.35 -23.87 -12.54
N ALA A 36 10.90 -22.86 -13.21
CA ALA A 36 10.21 -22.13 -14.26
C ALA A 36 11.16 -21.78 -15.41
N PRO A 37 10.71 -21.85 -16.68
CA PRO A 37 11.46 -21.31 -17.81
C PRO A 37 11.70 -19.80 -17.66
N ASP A 38 12.88 -19.33 -18.07
CA ASP A 38 13.27 -17.92 -17.97
C ASP A 38 12.25 -16.96 -18.60
N VAL A 39 11.61 -17.38 -19.70
CA VAL A 39 10.56 -16.63 -20.38
C VAL A 39 9.34 -16.38 -19.48
N VAL A 40 8.94 -17.38 -18.69
CA VAL A 40 7.78 -17.26 -17.78
C VAL A 40 8.10 -16.32 -16.63
N ILE A 41 9.35 -16.34 -16.15
CA ILE A 41 9.83 -15.44 -15.09
C ILE A 41 9.81 -14.00 -15.60
N ALA A 42 10.35 -13.75 -16.79
CA ALA A 42 10.36 -12.42 -17.41
C ALA A 42 8.93 -11.87 -17.62
N GLN A 43 8.00 -12.69 -18.13
CA GLN A 43 6.60 -12.30 -18.28
C GLN A 43 5.93 -11.95 -16.95
N ARG A 44 6.18 -12.75 -15.89
CA ARG A 44 5.66 -12.49 -14.54
C ARG A 44 6.19 -11.19 -13.95
N MET A 45 7.46 -10.86 -14.20
CA MET A 45 8.06 -9.60 -13.75
C MET A 45 7.43 -8.40 -14.47
N ILE A 46 7.26 -8.46 -15.80
CA ILE A 46 6.62 -7.40 -16.59
C ILE A 46 5.19 -7.15 -16.12
N ALA A 47 4.40 -8.22 -15.98
CA ALA A 47 3.02 -8.13 -15.49
C ALA A 47 2.92 -7.53 -14.06
N GLY A 48 3.95 -7.69 -13.22
CA GLY A 48 4.01 -7.07 -11.90
C GLY A 48 4.24 -5.55 -11.94
N VAL A 49 5.01 -5.08 -12.93
CA VAL A 49 5.26 -3.65 -13.14
C VAL A 49 4.07 -2.96 -13.79
N GLU A 50 3.33 -3.65 -14.64
CA GLU A 50 2.07 -3.17 -15.23
C GLU A 50 0.87 -3.29 -14.26
N SER A 51 1.10 -3.03 -12.97
CA SER A 51 0.04 -3.14 -11.96
C SER A 51 -0.66 -1.79 -11.72
N PHE A 52 -1.99 -1.83 -11.68
CA PHE A 52 -2.83 -0.68 -11.36
C PHE A 52 -2.40 0.08 -10.09
N PRO A 53 -1.97 -0.58 -8.99
CA PRO A 53 -1.47 0.11 -7.79
C PRO A 53 -0.26 1.02 -8.04
N LEU A 54 0.69 0.61 -8.90
CA LEU A 54 1.89 1.42 -9.19
C LEU A 54 1.53 2.75 -9.86
N LEU A 55 0.45 2.77 -10.65
CA LEU A 55 -0.11 4.01 -11.20
C LEU A 55 -1.00 4.74 -10.19
N ALA A 56 -1.78 4.01 -9.40
CA ALA A 56 -2.73 4.60 -8.46
C ALA A 56 -2.04 5.42 -7.35
N VAL A 57 -0.93 4.93 -6.78
CA VAL A 57 -0.19 5.62 -5.70
C VAL A 57 0.18 7.07 -6.05
N PRO A 58 0.89 7.37 -7.16
CA PRO A 58 1.23 8.76 -7.48
C PRO A 58 0.00 9.62 -7.77
N PHE A 59 -1.05 9.08 -8.38
CA PHE A 59 -2.29 9.82 -8.59
C PHE A 59 -3.04 10.11 -7.29
N PHE A 60 -3.04 9.19 -6.32
CA PHE A 60 -3.61 9.44 -4.99
C PHE A 60 -2.81 10.48 -4.21
N ILE A 61 -1.48 10.44 -4.27
CA ILE A 61 -0.64 11.47 -3.66
C ILE A 61 -0.92 12.84 -4.31
N LEU A 62 -1.05 12.89 -5.64
CA LEU A 62 -1.39 14.12 -6.36
C LEU A 62 -2.77 14.64 -5.96
N ALA A 63 -3.78 13.77 -5.92
CA ALA A 63 -5.14 14.13 -5.52
C ALA A 63 -5.17 14.62 -4.06
N GLY A 64 -4.49 13.94 -3.15
CA GLY A 64 -4.36 14.35 -1.75
C GLY A 64 -3.70 15.72 -1.60
N ASN A 65 -2.61 15.98 -2.33
CA ASN A 65 -1.97 17.30 -2.36
C ASN A 65 -2.90 18.38 -2.93
N LEU A 66 -3.61 18.08 -4.03
CA LEU A 66 -4.57 19.00 -4.62
C LEU A 66 -5.71 19.34 -3.65
N MET A 67 -6.25 18.34 -2.94
CA MET A 67 -7.30 18.52 -1.93
C MET A 67 -6.84 19.35 -0.74
N ASN A 68 -5.59 19.17 -0.31
CA ASN A 68 -4.97 19.98 0.74
C ASN A 68 -4.83 21.45 0.29
N ILE A 69 -4.31 21.68 -0.91
CA ILE A 69 -4.14 23.05 -1.47
C ILE A 69 -5.50 23.71 -1.70
N ALA A 70 -6.49 22.98 -2.20
CA ALA A 70 -7.84 23.47 -2.46
C ALA A 70 -8.70 23.63 -1.17
N GLY A 71 -8.13 23.36 0.01
CA GLY A 71 -8.83 23.43 1.30
C GLY A 71 -9.99 22.45 1.45
N VAL A 72 -10.07 21.42 0.60
CA VAL A 72 -11.10 20.37 0.65
C VAL A 72 -10.89 19.52 1.91
N THR A 73 -9.65 19.12 2.19
CA THR A 73 -9.30 18.32 3.36
C THR A 73 -9.75 18.98 4.67
N GLY A 74 -9.49 20.28 4.81
CA GLY A 74 -9.90 21.04 6.00
C GLY A 74 -11.43 21.15 6.15
N ARG A 75 -12.16 21.28 5.04
CA ARG A 75 -13.64 21.29 5.07
C ARG A 75 -14.20 19.93 5.50
N ILE A 76 -13.63 18.83 5.00
CA ILE A 76 -14.02 17.47 5.39
C ILE A 76 -13.72 17.24 6.87
N TYR A 77 -12.55 17.66 7.34
CA TYR A 77 -12.18 17.52 8.75
C TYR A 77 -13.14 18.29 9.67
N SER A 78 -13.44 19.55 9.36
CA SER A 78 -14.41 20.36 10.13
C SER A 78 -15.81 19.73 10.14
N PHE A 79 -16.23 19.12 9.04
CA PHE A 79 -17.49 18.37 8.97
C PHE A 79 -17.48 17.14 9.88
N ALA A 80 -16.40 16.35 9.87
CA ALA A 80 -16.25 15.20 10.77
C ALA A 80 -16.24 15.62 12.25
N VAL A 81 -15.55 16.72 12.59
CA VAL A 81 -15.57 17.31 13.94
C VAL A 81 -16.98 17.72 14.35
N ALA A 82 -17.75 18.34 13.46
CA ALA A 82 -19.12 18.74 13.75
C ALA A 82 -20.06 17.54 14.00
N LEU A 83 -19.83 16.40 13.33
CA LEU A 83 -20.64 15.20 13.48
C LEU A 83 -20.36 14.43 14.78
N VAL A 84 -19.08 14.14 15.06
CA VAL A 84 -18.70 13.18 16.11
C VAL A 84 -17.69 13.73 17.12
N GLY A 85 -17.23 14.97 16.97
CA GLY A 85 -16.22 15.57 17.86
C GLY A 85 -16.68 15.77 19.30
N TRP A 86 -18.00 15.81 19.54
CA TRP A 86 -18.60 15.93 20.88
C TRP A 86 -18.60 14.62 21.68
N MET A 87 -18.35 13.47 21.03
CA MET A 87 -18.35 12.16 21.67
C MET A 87 -17.09 11.96 22.53
N ARG A 88 -17.16 11.05 23.51
CA ARG A 88 -15.98 10.63 24.29
C ARG A 88 -14.92 10.03 23.36
N GLY A 89 -13.69 10.52 23.46
CA GLY A 89 -12.65 10.19 22.48
C GLY A 89 -12.87 10.85 21.12
N GLY A 90 -13.51 12.01 21.08
CA GLY A 90 -13.98 12.68 19.85
C GLY A 90 -12.93 12.76 18.74
N LEU A 91 -11.66 13.05 19.04
CA LEU A 91 -10.60 13.06 18.02
C LEU A 91 -10.38 11.69 17.35
N ALA A 92 -10.50 10.58 18.09
CA ALA A 92 -10.41 9.25 17.52
C ALA A 92 -11.62 8.96 16.60
N GLN A 93 -12.82 9.35 17.02
CA GLN A 93 -14.03 9.22 16.20
C GLN A 93 -13.96 10.07 14.93
N VAL A 94 -13.46 11.30 15.03
CA VAL A 94 -13.23 12.19 13.89
C VAL A 94 -12.21 11.59 12.92
N ASN A 95 -11.15 10.95 13.42
CA ASN A 95 -10.18 10.25 12.58
C ASN A 95 -10.84 9.08 11.82
N ILE A 96 -11.64 8.25 12.50
CA ILE A 96 -12.35 7.13 11.86
C ILE A 96 -13.31 7.65 10.78
N VAL A 97 -14.19 8.60 11.11
CA VAL A 97 -15.17 9.16 10.17
C VAL A 97 -14.49 9.88 9.01
N GLY A 98 -13.44 10.65 9.30
CA GLY A 98 -12.63 11.29 8.26
C GLY A 98 -12.02 10.25 7.31
N SER A 99 -11.39 9.22 7.86
CA SER A 99 -10.77 8.13 7.07
C SER A 99 -11.80 7.42 6.20
N VAL A 100 -13.00 7.14 6.71
CA VAL A 100 -14.10 6.54 5.92
C VAL A 100 -14.51 7.44 4.75
N ILE A 101 -14.59 8.76 4.94
CA ILE A 101 -14.92 9.71 3.86
C ILE A 101 -13.79 9.75 2.80
N PHE A 102 -12.53 9.81 3.24
CA PHE A 102 -11.38 9.80 2.33
C PHE A 102 -11.24 8.49 1.56
N SER A 103 -11.43 7.36 2.24
CA SER A 103 -11.47 6.03 1.62
C SER A 103 -12.62 5.90 0.62
N GLY A 104 -13.82 6.37 0.99
CA GLY A 104 -15.00 6.35 0.13
C GLY A 104 -14.84 7.16 -1.17
N MET A 105 -14.16 8.31 -1.14
CA MET A 105 -13.85 9.09 -2.35
C MET A 105 -12.90 8.36 -3.30
N SER A 106 -12.09 7.46 -2.75
CA SER A 106 -11.09 6.70 -3.49
C SER A 106 -11.66 5.45 -4.17
N GLY A 107 -12.89 5.04 -3.80
CA GLY A 107 -13.76 4.14 -4.56
C GLY A 107 -13.23 2.71 -4.80
N THR A 108 -12.11 2.33 -4.19
CA THR A 108 -11.44 1.05 -4.42
C THR A 108 -10.90 0.48 -3.11
N ALA A 109 -11.08 -0.81 -2.87
CA ALA A 109 -10.54 -1.49 -1.70
C ALA A 109 -9.00 -1.36 -1.56
N ILE A 110 -8.32 -1.06 -2.68
CA ILE A 110 -6.86 -0.82 -2.74
C ILE A 110 -6.50 0.53 -2.10
N ALA A 111 -7.38 1.52 -2.17
CA ALA A 111 -7.18 2.81 -1.52
C ALA A 111 -7.50 2.80 -0.01
N ASP A 112 -8.25 1.80 0.46
CA ASP A 112 -8.50 1.56 1.89
C ASP A 112 -7.29 0.87 2.57
N ALA A 113 -6.39 0.27 1.77
CA ALA A 113 -5.24 -0.51 2.24
C ALA A 113 -3.88 0.23 2.16
N ALA A 114 -3.81 1.38 1.50
CA ALA A 114 -2.62 2.23 1.36
C ALA A 114 -2.68 3.42 2.33
#